data_AF-A0A2M7FI19-F1
#
_entry.id   AF-A0A2M7FI19-F1
#
_cell.length_a   1.000
_cell.length_b   1.000
_cell.length_c   1.000
_cell.angle_alpha   90.00
_cell.angle_beta   90.00
_cell.angle_gamma   90.00
#
_symmetry.space_group_name_H-M   'P 1'
#
loop_
_entity.id
_entity.type
_entity.pdbx_description
1 polymer ?
#
loop_
_entity_poly.entity_id
_entity_poly.type
_entity_poly.pdbx_seq_one_letter_code
_entity_poly.pdbx_strand_id
1 'polypeptide(L)' 'ERKTASGIVIPDAATEKPDQGEIVAVGNGKVNNDGKLQAMSVKVGDRVLFGKYAGQSFKMDGQEYMTMREDDIIGVVEA' A
#
# COMPACT_ATOMS: atom_id res chain seq x y z
N GLU A 1 -15.88 5.23 -16.84
CA GLU A 1 -17.09 5.55 -17.65
C GLU A 1 -18.36 4.86 -17.14
N ARG A 2 -19.13 5.51 -16.26
CA ARG A 2 -20.53 5.15 -15.97
C ARG A 2 -21.43 6.34 -16.30
N LYS A 3 -22.35 6.17 -17.26
CA LYS A 3 -23.41 7.15 -17.55
C LYS A 3 -24.60 6.90 -16.61
N THR A 4 -25.02 7.93 -15.87
CA THR A 4 -26.31 7.91 -15.18
C THR A 4 -27.40 8.50 -16.11
N ALA A 5 -28.66 8.11 -15.88
CA ALA A 5 -29.79 8.38 -16.78
C ALA A 5 -30.12 9.88 -17.00
N SER A 6 -29.52 10.82 -16.27
CA SER A 6 -29.80 12.26 -16.36
C SER A 6 -28.70 13.09 -17.04
N GLY A 7 -27.75 12.45 -17.73
CA GLY A 7 -26.71 13.19 -18.48
C GLY A 7 -25.66 13.88 -17.59
N ILE A 8 -25.71 13.64 -16.28
CA ILE A 8 -24.67 14.09 -15.34
C ILE A 8 -23.46 13.17 -15.53
N VAL A 9 -22.44 13.70 -16.18
CA VAL A 9 -21.11 13.11 -16.20
C VAL A 9 -20.56 13.27 -14.79
N ILE A 10 -20.57 12.19 -14.01
CA ILE A 10 -19.73 12.12 -12.82
C ILE A 10 -18.31 11.92 -13.38
N PRO A 11 -17.40 12.91 -13.31
CA PRO A 11 -16.00 12.65 -13.62
C PRO A 11 -15.59 11.50 -12.70
N ASP A 12 -15.09 10.39 -13.27
CA ASP A 12 -14.78 9.16 -12.52
C ASP A 12 -14.11 9.60 -11.21
N ALA A 13 -14.89 9.55 -10.11
CA ALA A 13 -14.47 10.15 -8.85
C ALA A 13 -13.15 9.48 -8.52
N ALA A 14 -12.09 10.27 -8.41
CA ALA A 14 -10.71 9.82 -8.27
C ALA A 14 -10.71 8.54 -7.45
N THR A 15 -10.54 7.40 -8.12
CA THR A 15 -10.69 6.08 -7.51
C THR A 15 -9.78 6.11 -6.31
N GLU A 16 -10.36 6.23 -5.11
CA GLU A 16 -9.58 6.38 -3.90
C GLU A 16 -8.66 5.17 -3.85
N LYS A 17 -7.34 5.40 -3.79
CA LYS A 17 -6.39 4.29 -3.69
C LYS A 17 -6.84 3.47 -2.49
N PRO A 18 -7.02 2.16 -2.64
CA PRO A 18 -7.45 1.34 -1.54
C PRO A 18 -6.46 1.52 -0.39
N ASP A 19 -6.98 1.81 0.80
CA ASP A 19 -6.19 1.95 2.03
C ASP A 19 -5.64 0.59 2.51
N GLN A 20 -5.71 -0.44 1.66
CA GLN A 20 -5.38 -1.84 1.94
C GLN A 20 -4.58 -2.45 0.80
N GLY A 21 -3.68 -3.37 1.13
CA GLY A 21 -2.91 -4.15 0.17
C GLY A 21 -2.29 -5.39 0.78
N GLU A 22 -1.85 -6.31 -0.08
CA GLU A 22 -1.12 -7.51 0.33
C GLU A 22 0.38 -7.28 0.16
N ILE A 23 1.16 -7.72 1.14
CA ILE A 23 2.61 -7.60 1.08
C ILE A 23 3.17 -8.69 0.18
N VAL A 24 3.75 -8.28 -0.94
CA VAL A 24 4.42 -9.18 -1.88
C VAL A 24 5.92 -9.34 -1.61
N ALA A 25 6.53 -8.39 -0.89
CA ALA A 25 7.95 -8.39 -0.57
C ALA A 25 8.21 -7.54 0.68
N VAL A 26 9.18 -7.97 1.49
CA VAL A 26 9.66 -7.21 2.66
C VAL A 26 11.16 -6.99 2.56
N GLY A 27 11.63 -5.81 2.97
CA GLY A 27 13.05 -5.53 3.10
C GLY A 27 13.67 -6.23 4.32
N ASN A 28 14.99 -6.11 4.46
CA ASN A 28 15.73 -6.70 5.59
C ASN A 28 15.38 -6.09 6.95
N GLY A 29 14.62 -4.98 6.98
CA GLY A 29 14.29 -4.23 8.18
C GLY A 29 15.13 -2.96 8.35
N LYS A 30 14.97 -2.30 9.49
CA LYS A 30 15.62 -1.02 9.82
C LYS A 30 16.87 -1.27 10.67
N VAL A 31 17.96 -0.56 10.38
CA VAL A 31 19.14 -0.59 11.25
C VAL A 31 18.94 0.44 12.36
N ASN A 32 19.00 -0.02 13.61
CA ASN A 32 18.88 0.85 14.77
C ASN A 32 20.20 1.59 15.05
N ASN A 33 20.16 2.59 15.93
CA ASN A 33 21.34 3.40 16.28
C ASN A 33 22.52 2.57 16.83
N ASP A 34 22.27 1.37 17.34
CA ASP A 34 23.27 0.43 17.83
C ASP A 34 23.90 -0.44 16.72
N GLY A 35 23.59 -0.18 15.45
CA GLY A 35 24.04 -0.98 14.30
C GLY A 35 23.37 -2.35 14.18
N LYS A 36 22.37 -2.64 15.02
CA LYS A 36 21.59 -3.89 14.97
C LYS A 36 20.46 -3.78 13.96
N LEU A 37 20.28 -4.84 13.18
CA LEU A 37 19.16 -4.98 12.26
C LEU A 37 17.89 -5.34 13.04
N GLN A 38 16.90 -4.47 12.99
CA GLN A 38 15.54 -4.74 13.44
C GLN A 38 14.73 -5.23 12.25
N ALA A 39 14.37 -6.51 12.27
CA ALA A 39 13.56 -7.13 11.24
C ALA A 39 12.18 -6.47 11.11
N MET A 40 11.61 -6.52 9.91
CA MET A 40 10.24 -6.07 9.64
C MET A 40 9.27 -6.89 10.49
N SER A 41 8.26 -6.23 11.07
CA SER A 41 7.19 -6.88 11.84
C SER A 41 6.14 -7.54 10.94
N VAL A 42 6.10 -7.11 9.67
CA VAL A 42 5.20 -7.63 8.64
C VAL A 42 5.87 -8.69 7.77
N LYS A 43 5.06 -9.58 7.19
CA LYS A 43 5.53 -10.70 6.35
C LYS A 43 4.85 -10.69 4.99
N VAL A 44 5.48 -11.41 4.05
CA VAL A 44 4.87 -11.66 2.74
C VAL A 44 3.58 -12.45 2.92
N GLY A 45 2.51 -12.01 2.28
CA GLY A 45 1.16 -12.56 2.40
C GLY A 45 0.27 -11.83 3.43
N ASP A 46 0.84 -10.99 4.30
CA ASP A 46 0.04 -10.20 5.23
C ASP A 46 -0.79 -9.17 4.47
N ARG A 47 -2.07 -9.03 4.84
CA ARG A 47 -2.90 -7.92 4.38
C ARG A 47 -2.80 -6.77 5.35
N VAL A 48 -2.35 -5.62 4.86
CA VAL A 48 -2.10 -4.44 5.66
C VAL A 48 -2.98 -3.27 5.28
N LEU A 49 -3.32 -2.47 6.28
CA LEU A 49 -3.89 -1.14 6.14
C LEU A 49 -2.78 -0.10 6.14
N PHE A 50 -2.83 0.86 5.23
CA PHE A 50 -1.89 1.98 5.16
C PHE A 50 -2.63 3.28 4.82
N GLY A 51 -2.04 4.42 5.17
CA GLY A 51 -2.67 5.71 4.93
C GLY A 51 -2.78 6.05 3.43
N LYS A 52 -3.80 6.84 3.06
CA LYS A 52 -4.07 7.30 1.68
C LYS A 52 -2.88 7.93 0.94
N TYR A 53 -1.94 8.49 1.69
CA TYR A 53 -0.75 9.18 1.17
C TYR A 53 0.55 8.44 1.49
N ALA A 54 0.45 7.18 1.94
CA ALA A 54 1.60 6.35 2.23
C ALA A 54 2.24 5.85 0.94
N GLY A 55 3.58 5.86 0.92
CA GLY A 55 4.36 5.23 -0.12
C GLY A 55 4.37 5.90 -1.49
N GLN A 56 5.01 5.21 -2.43
CA GLN A 56 5.16 5.60 -3.83
C GLN A 56 4.75 4.44 -4.72
N SER A 57 3.89 4.71 -5.70
CA SER A 57 3.48 3.73 -6.71
C SER A 57 4.55 3.60 -7.79
N PHE A 58 4.84 2.38 -8.21
CA PHE A 58 5.72 2.07 -9.34
C PHE A 58 5.14 0.91 -10.14
N LYS A 59 5.53 0.81 -11.42
CA LYS A 59 5.12 -0.31 -12.28
C LYS A 59 6.32 -1.20 -12.55
N MET A 60 6.11 -2.51 -12.43
CA MET A 60 7.11 -3.53 -12.72
C MET A 60 6.39 -4.68 -13.43
N ASP A 61 6.94 -5.15 -14.55
CA ASP A 61 6.38 -6.27 -15.33
C ASP A 61 4.89 -6.09 -15.73
N GLY A 62 4.47 -4.85 -15.98
CA GLY A 62 3.09 -4.52 -16.33
C GLY A 62 2.11 -4.47 -15.15
N GLN A 63 2.58 -4.70 -13.93
CA GLN A 63 1.79 -4.67 -12.72
C GLN A 63 2.16 -3.46 -11.85
N GLU A 64 1.17 -2.88 -11.19
CA GLU A 64 1.36 -1.72 -10.32
C GLU A 64 1.61 -2.18 -8.89
N TYR A 65 2.70 -1.70 -8.31
CA TYR A 65 3.13 -1.97 -6.95
C TYR A 65 3.24 -0.67 -6.18
N MET A 66 3.25 -0.77 -4.86
CA MET A 66 3.48 0.35 -3.96
C MET A 66 4.59 0.00 -3.00
N THR A 67 5.59 0.88 -2.91
CA THR A 67 6.63 0.82 -1.89
C THR A 67 6.27 1.81 -0.79
N MET A 68 6.38 1.41 0.47
CA MET A 68 6.15 2.26 1.63
C MET A 68 7.05 1.83 2.78
N ARG A 69 7.15 2.66 3.82
CA ARG A 69 7.87 2.30 5.03
C ARG A 69 6.96 1.50 5.95
N GLU A 70 7.56 0.67 6.79
CA GLU A 70 6.84 -0.03 7.86
C GLU A 70 6.07 0.94 8.77
N ASP A 71 6.66 2.11 9.02
CA ASP A 71 6.09 3.18 9.85
C ASP A 71 4.77 3.75 9.28
N ASP A 72 4.49 3.57 7.98
CA ASP A 72 3.26 4.03 7.32
C ASP A 72 2.11 3.00 7.39
N ILE A 73 2.40 1.79 7.89
CA ILE A 73 1.41 0.72 8.04
C ILE A 73 0.64 0.94 9.34
N ILE A 74 -0.68 1.04 9.23
CA ILE A 74 -1.60 1.24 10.36
C ILE A 74 -1.84 -0.07 11.11
N GLY A 75 -1.90 -1.19 10.40
CA GLY A 75 -2.06 -2.52 11.00
C GLY A 75 -2.27 -3.64 10.00
N VAL A 76 -2.19 -4.89 10.48
CA VAL A 76 -2.47 -6.12 9.72
C VAL A 76 -3.94 -6.51 9.94
N VAL A 77 -4.68 -6.76 8.85
CA VAL A 77 -6.14 -7.01 8.86
C VAL A 77 -6.46 -8.50 8.99
N GLU A 78 -5.67 -9.36 8.36
CA GLU A 78 -5.78 -10.82 8.44
C GLU A 78 -4.37 -11.42 8.49
N ALA A 79 -4.18 -12.39 9.38
CA ALA A 79 -2.94 -13.14 9.61
C ALA A 79 -3.15 -14.63 9.35
#